data_AF-H3AWU7-F1
#
_entry.id   AF-H3AWU7-F1
#
_cell.length_a   1.000
_cell.length_b   1.000
_cell.length_c   1.000
_cell.angle_alpha   90.00
_cell.angle_beta   90.00
_cell.angle_gamma   90.00
#
_symmetry.space_group_name_H-M   'P 1'
#
loop_
_entity.id
_entity.type
_entity.pdbx_description
1 polymer ?
#
loop_
_entity_poly.entity_id
_entity_poly.type
_entity_poly.pdbx_seq_one_letter_code
_entity_poly.pdbx_strand_id
1 'polypeptide(L)'
;VTAAELATAYHTVEHNLSYSSMDYGVKLMQKIFNDSGSIGKKFSCGRTQAESIVKNVLAPKAVSQVLLALSGDGKPLPFAIQTDASNKGNRKIFPIAVQFFTPQNSLLNRMIDFVENPDESANGIVKCITNSLENAGLSLDNVSAFSADNTNVNYGVHNSVYTDLHKKHENLLQGNCHALIVHNAVRQALNELFVDIETVVLKVYGFFSVSAKRRENLKEFFDFSGCTVERNSAARRWLSLNPAISRMLQNWVAIKSYFISIAKHADTVEDDDIQDTVEAYLLFCNNILNIFEEANQKARKKMTTAPEIYRSMKCLKDKLNQRKKDEYYGYLTKQKMTGLSPSEADTVKKEFKEFLNCAIAYLENWLFCLQPLSLHTAANQISYTDMENVVQRLNLIKWLQLHMDNMYDEFSAFKQILHELEKTEDWKAKSTPLKWKTVFEATDTLPNMLSVLSFVLSIPATTGYFERISSHMQNKWNDNRNRCSTELIKSELLVSLNFVLSCADFHTMVLKDRALL
;
A
#
# COMPACT_ATOMS: atom_id res chain seq x y z
N VAL A 1 -24.12 -23.43 -22.14
CA VAL A 1 -22.72 -23.91 -22.31
C VAL A 1 -21.76 -22.74 -22.22
N THR A 2 -21.90 -21.70 -23.05
CA THR A 2 -21.07 -20.47 -23.02
C THR A 2 -20.88 -19.87 -21.63
N ALA A 3 -21.96 -19.62 -20.88
CA ALA A 3 -21.89 -19.09 -19.51
C ALA A 3 -21.01 -19.96 -18.58
N ALA A 4 -21.11 -21.28 -18.71
CA ALA A 4 -20.30 -22.22 -17.94
C ALA A 4 -18.83 -22.14 -18.36
N GLU A 5 -18.54 -22.06 -19.66
CA GLU A 5 -17.16 -21.94 -20.16
C GLU A 5 -16.50 -20.61 -19.73
N LEU A 6 -17.24 -19.50 -19.75
CA LEU A 6 -16.81 -18.20 -19.21
C LEU A 6 -16.54 -18.28 -17.71
N ALA A 7 -17.45 -18.87 -16.94
CA ALA A 7 -17.28 -19.02 -15.49
C ALA A 7 -16.13 -19.96 -15.13
N THR A 8 -15.91 -21.03 -15.89
CA THR A 8 -14.75 -21.92 -15.70
C THR A 8 -13.44 -21.21 -16.02
N ALA A 9 -13.39 -20.43 -17.10
CA ALA A 9 -12.20 -19.63 -17.42
C ALA A 9 -11.90 -18.61 -16.32
N TYR A 10 -12.93 -17.91 -15.81
CA TYR A 10 -12.80 -17.02 -14.65
C TYR A 10 -12.29 -17.75 -13.41
N HIS A 11 -12.88 -18.91 -13.08
CA HIS A 11 -12.46 -19.75 -11.97
C HIS A 11 -10.99 -20.17 -12.07
N THR A 12 -10.53 -20.57 -13.26
CA THR A 12 -9.13 -20.92 -13.51
C THR A 12 -8.21 -19.74 -13.20
N VAL A 13 -8.58 -18.51 -13.60
CA VAL A 13 -7.80 -17.31 -13.31
C VAL A 13 -7.82 -16.97 -11.82
N GLU A 14 -9.00 -16.95 -11.21
CA GLU A 14 -9.20 -16.50 -9.82
C GLU A 14 -8.43 -17.39 -8.83
N HIS A 15 -8.42 -18.69 -9.06
CA HIS A 15 -7.75 -19.66 -8.20
C HIS A 15 -6.34 -20.06 -8.65
N ASN A 16 -5.78 -19.35 -9.64
CA ASN A 16 -4.45 -19.60 -10.18
C ASN A 16 -4.25 -21.06 -10.64
N LEU A 17 -5.28 -21.66 -11.23
CA LEU A 17 -5.20 -23.02 -11.74
C LEU A 17 -4.33 -23.08 -13.00
N SER A 18 -3.84 -24.28 -13.28
CA SER A 18 -3.04 -24.57 -14.46
C SER A 18 -3.93 -24.74 -15.68
N TYR A 19 -3.72 -23.98 -16.76
CA TYR A 19 -4.48 -24.21 -18.01
C TYR A 19 -4.29 -25.63 -18.56
N SER A 20 -3.10 -26.23 -18.40
CA SER A 20 -2.86 -27.62 -18.79
C SER A 20 -3.76 -28.61 -18.05
N SER A 21 -4.16 -28.32 -16.81
CA SER A 21 -5.13 -29.18 -16.10
C SER A 21 -6.54 -29.11 -16.68
N MET A 22 -6.88 -28.06 -17.43
CA MET A 22 -8.21 -27.93 -18.03
C MET A 22 -8.46 -28.96 -19.12
N ASP A 23 -7.46 -29.31 -19.94
CA ASP A 23 -7.63 -30.30 -21.02
C ASP A 23 -8.06 -31.67 -20.48
N TYR A 24 -7.50 -32.10 -19.34
CA TYR A 24 -7.91 -33.33 -18.66
C TYR A 24 -9.20 -33.13 -17.85
N GLY A 25 -9.37 -31.96 -17.22
CA GLY A 25 -10.58 -31.62 -16.46
C GLY A 25 -11.84 -31.67 -17.32
N VAL A 26 -11.80 -31.13 -18.54
CA VAL A 26 -12.91 -31.18 -19.51
C VAL A 26 -13.32 -32.61 -19.81
N LYS A 27 -12.34 -33.46 -20.17
CA LYS A 27 -12.59 -34.88 -20.47
C LYS A 27 -13.19 -35.62 -19.28
N LEU A 28 -12.72 -35.31 -18.07
CA LEU A 28 -13.27 -35.88 -16.85
C LEU A 28 -14.70 -35.41 -16.61
N MET A 29 -15.00 -34.11 -16.74
CA MET A 29 -16.35 -33.56 -16.59
C MET A 29 -17.33 -34.16 -17.59
N GLN A 30 -16.95 -34.30 -18.86
CA GLN A 30 -17.78 -34.95 -19.88
C GLN A 30 -18.09 -36.41 -19.55
N LYS A 31 -17.17 -37.11 -18.87
CA LYS A 31 -17.34 -38.51 -18.44
C LYS A 31 -18.24 -38.63 -17.20
N ILE A 32 -18.07 -37.75 -16.23
CA ILE A 32 -18.86 -37.73 -14.98
C ILE A 32 -20.31 -37.28 -15.26
N PHE A 33 -20.48 -36.24 -16.07
CA PHE A 33 -21.76 -35.62 -16.40
C PHE A 33 -22.12 -35.92 -17.87
N ASN A 34 -22.45 -37.18 -18.15
CA ASN A 34 -22.61 -37.70 -19.52
C ASN A 34 -24.08 -37.90 -19.96
N ASP A 35 -25.03 -37.47 -19.12
CA ASP A 35 -26.46 -37.54 -19.36
C ASP A 35 -26.88 -36.71 -20.59
N SER A 36 -27.87 -37.19 -21.32
CA SER A 36 -28.34 -36.56 -22.56
C SER A 36 -28.99 -35.20 -22.26
N GLY A 37 -28.33 -34.13 -22.69
CA GLY A 37 -28.80 -32.75 -22.52
C GLY A 37 -28.04 -31.95 -21.48
N SER A 38 -27.15 -32.57 -20.69
CA SER A 38 -26.37 -31.82 -19.69
C SER A 38 -25.33 -30.91 -20.31
N ILE A 39 -25.04 -29.83 -19.57
CA ILE A 39 -23.97 -28.90 -19.90
C ILE A 39 -22.62 -29.63 -19.89
N GLY A 40 -22.41 -30.57 -18.97
CA GLY A 40 -21.16 -31.32 -18.83
C GLY A 40 -20.78 -32.11 -20.08
N LYS A 41 -21.75 -32.78 -20.72
CA LYS A 41 -21.52 -33.50 -22.00
C LYS A 41 -21.12 -32.57 -23.14
N LYS A 42 -21.65 -31.34 -23.16
CA LYS A 42 -21.39 -30.34 -24.22
C LYS A 42 -20.22 -29.41 -23.91
N PHE A 43 -19.66 -29.48 -22.70
CA PHE A 43 -18.59 -28.58 -22.26
C PHE A 43 -17.29 -28.90 -23.00
N SER A 44 -16.65 -27.90 -23.61
CA SER A 44 -15.46 -28.11 -24.46
C SER A 44 -14.29 -27.18 -24.14
N CYS A 45 -14.40 -26.33 -23.11
CA CYS A 45 -13.40 -25.32 -22.76
C CYS A 45 -12.12 -25.92 -22.18
N GLY A 46 -11.24 -26.39 -23.07
CA GLY A 46 -9.85 -26.75 -22.76
C GLY A 46 -8.92 -25.55 -22.70
N ARG A 47 -7.61 -25.80 -22.63
CA ARG A 47 -6.56 -24.78 -22.45
C ARG A 47 -6.65 -23.63 -23.46
N THR A 48 -6.61 -23.93 -24.76
CA THR A 48 -6.55 -22.91 -25.80
C THR A 48 -7.80 -22.03 -25.80
N GLN A 49 -8.97 -22.62 -25.58
CA GLN A 49 -10.23 -21.89 -25.50
C GLN A 49 -10.27 -21.02 -24.25
N ALA A 50 -9.86 -21.53 -23.09
CA ALA A 50 -9.80 -20.77 -21.86
C ALA A 50 -8.83 -19.59 -21.95
N GLU A 51 -7.62 -19.78 -22.48
CA GLU A 51 -6.67 -18.69 -22.72
C GLU A 51 -7.26 -17.64 -23.68
N SER A 52 -7.95 -18.06 -24.74
CA SER A 52 -8.60 -17.15 -25.69
C SER A 52 -9.74 -16.37 -25.02
N ILE A 53 -10.58 -17.03 -24.22
CA ILE A 53 -11.64 -16.39 -23.45
C ILE A 53 -11.07 -15.34 -22.51
N VAL A 54 -10.01 -15.67 -21.76
CA VAL A 54 -9.39 -14.76 -20.80
C VAL A 54 -8.83 -13.52 -21.52
N LYS A 55 -8.07 -13.72 -22.60
CA LYS A 55 -7.41 -12.62 -23.33
C LYS A 55 -8.37 -11.76 -24.15
N ASN A 56 -9.32 -12.38 -24.84
CA ASN A 56 -10.10 -11.71 -25.87
C ASN A 56 -11.52 -11.34 -25.44
N VAL A 57 -12.01 -11.89 -24.32
CA VAL A 57 -13.38 -11.64 -23.83
C VAL A 57 -13.35 -11.05 -22.44
N LEU A 58 -12.78 -11.77 -21.47
CA LEU A 58 -12.86 -11.37 -20.06
C LEU A 58 -12.00 -10.14 -19.75
N ALA A 59 -10.74 -10.10 -20.18
CA ALA A 59 -9.87 -8.95 -19.92
C ALA A 59 -10.36 -7.65 -20.57
N PRO A 60 -10.79 -7.63 -21.85
CA PRO A 60 -11.39 -6.43 -22.45
C PRO A 60 -12.66 -5.98 -21.73
N LYS A 61 -13.55 -6.90 -21.35
CA LYS A 61 -14.76 -6.58 -20.57
C LYS A 61 -14.42 -6.00 -19.20
N ALA A 62 -13.42 -6.59 -18.52
CA ALA A 62 -12.96 -6.14 -17.23
C ALA A 62 -12.48 -4.68 -17.29
N VAL A 63 -11.69 -4.32 -18.30
CA VAL A 63 -11.24 -2.94 -18.52
C VAL A 63 -12.40 -2.04 -18.92
N SER A 64 -13.28 -2.47 -19.84
CA SER A 64 -14.40 -1.64 -20.30
C SER A 64 -15.34 -1.23 -19.14
N GLN A 65 -15.56 -2.11 -18.16
CA GLN A 65 -16.34 -1.77 -16.96
C GLN A 65 -15.66 -0.70 -16.09
N VAL A 66 -14.34 -0.72 -16.00
CA VAL A 66 -13.57 0.32 -15.30
C VAL A 66 -13.71 1.65 -16.03
N LEU A 67 -13.57 1.66 -17.35
CA LEU A 67 -13.69 2.86 -18.16
C LEU A 67 -15.10 3.44 -18.12
N LEU A 68 -16.13 2.61 -18.18
CA LEU A 68 -17.53 3.05 -18.00
C LEU A 68 -17.74 3.72 -16.63
N ALA A 69 -17.17 3.16 -15.56
CA ALA A 69 -17.26 3.76 -14.23
C ALA A 69 -16.49 5.09 -14.13
N LEU A 70 -15.37 5.25 -14.85
CA LEU A 70 -14.59 6.50 -14.91
C LEU A 70 -15.25 7.61 -15.74
N SER A 71 -15.96 7.24 -16.80
CA SER A 71 -16.67 8.20 -17.67
C SER A 71 -17.83 8.90 -16.95
N GLY A 72 -18.33 8.33 -15.86
CA GLY A 72 -19.46 8.87 -15.10
C GLY A 72 -20.73 9.05 -15.95
N ASP A 73 -21.62 9.94 -15.52
CA ASP A 73 -22.83 10.32 -16.25
C ASP A 73 -22.54 11.37 -17.34
N GLY A 74 -21.47 11.17 -18.11
CA GLY A 74 -21.04 12.08 -19.18
C GLY A 74 -20.08 13.21 -18.74
N LYS A 75 -19.69 13.24 -17.46
CA LYS A 75 -18.61 14.09 -16.93
C LYS A 75 -17.48 13.18 -16.41
N PRO A 76 -16.29 13.19 -17.05
CA PRO A 76 -15.16 12.38 -16.61
C PRO A 76 -14.82 12.64 -15.15
N LEU A 77 -14.65 11.56 -14.38
CA LEU A 77 -14.29 11.66 -12.97
C LEU A 77 -12.78 11.93 -12.82
N PRO A 78 -12.36 12.71 -11.80
CA PRO A 78 -10.97 12.78 -11.43
C PRO A 78 -10.48 11.41 -10.96
N PHE A 79 -9.31 10.99 -11.44
CA PHE A 79 -8.70 9.72 -11.03
C PHE A 79 -7.19 9.88 -10.88
N ALA A 80 -6.57 9.10 -10.01
CA ALA A 80 -5.12 9.07 -9.90
C ALA A 80 -4.53 7.88 -10.65
N ILE A 81 -3.32 8.04 -11.14
CA ILE A 81 -2.54 6.95 -11.76
C ILE A 81 -1.60 6.38 -10.72
N GLN A 82 -1.51 5.05 -10.69
CA GLN A 82 -0.58 4.29 -9.87
C GLN A 82 0.27 3.41 -10.78
N THR A 83 1.57 3.62 -10.81
CA THR A 83 2.49 2.73 -11.52
C THR A 83 3.87 2.76 -10.88
N ASP A 84 4.57 1.64 -10.98
CA ASP A 84 5.95 1.48 -10.55
C ASP A 84 6.56 0.29 -11.30
N ALA A 85 7.88 0.16 -11.21
CA ALA A 85 8.59 -0.95 -11.84
C ALA A 85 8.40 -2.24 -11.03
N SER A 86 7.95 -3.29 -11.70
CA SER A 86 7.93 -4.66 -11.18
C SER A 86 8.84 -5.56 -12.02
N ASN A 87 9.59 -6.45 -11.35
CA ASN A 87 10.58 -7.30 -12.01
C ASN A 87 10.08 -8.74 -12.13
N LYS A 88 10.23 -9.35 -13.31
CA LYS A 88 10.14 -10.80 -13.51
C LYS A 88 11.37 -11.29 -14.26
N GLY A 89 12.35 -11.83 -13.53
CA GLY A 89 13.65 -12.16 -14.11
C GLY A 89 14.34 -10.89 -14.63
N ASN A 90 14.70 -10.88 -15.90
CA ASN A 90 15.29 -9.73 -16.59
C ASN A 90 14.25 -8.78 -17.23
N ARG A 91 12.96 -9.03 -17.01
CA ARG A 91 11.86 -8.28 -17.64
C ARG A 91 11.35 -7.20 -16.69
N LYS A 92 11.16 -6.01 -17.25
CA LYS A 92 10.65 -4.84 -16.55
C LYS A 92 9.20 -4.61 -16.95
N ILE A 93 8.35 -4.56 -15.94
CA ILE A 93 6.90 -4.52 -16.09
C ILE A 93 6.36 -3.30 -15.34
N PHE A 94 5.47 -2.55 -16.00
CA PHE A 94 4.75 -1.41 -15.48
C PHE A 94 3.25 -1.68 -15.55
N PRO A 95 2.65 -2.23 -14.48
CA PRO A 95 1.21 -2.18 -14.29
C PRO A 95 0.74 -0.73 -14.22
N ILE A 96 -0.32 -0.40 -14.96
CA ILE A 96 -0.99 0.90 -14.91
C ILE A 96 -2.33 0.70 -14.22
N ALA A 97 -2.45 1.28 -13.03
CA ALA A 97 -3.67 1.26 -12.24
C ALA A 97 -4.22 2.66 -12.03
N VAL A 98 -5.52 2.72 -11.76
CA VAL A 98 -6.27 3.93 -11.50
C VAL A 98 -6.99 3.84 -10.15
N GLN A 99 -7.00 4.95 -9.42
CA GLN A 99 -7.80 5.11 -8.20
C GLN A 99 -8.81 6.25 -8.39
N PHE A 100 -10.08 5.98 -8.13
CA PHE A 100 -11.17 6.96 -8.27
C PHE A 100 -12.33 6.63 -7.34
N PHE A 101 -13.18 7.61 -7.07
CA PHE A 101 -14.36 7.45 -6.23
C PHE A 101 -15.63 7.55 -7.08
N THR A 102 -16.62 6.72 -6.78
CA THR A 102 -17.98 6.84 -7.33
C THR A 102 -19.00 6.77 -6.21
N PRO A 103 -20.13 7.51 -6.29
CA PRO A 103 -21.16 7.42 -5.26
C PRO A 103 -21.79 6.02 -5.19
N GLN A 104 -21.79 5.24 -6.28
CA GLN A 104 -22.35 3.89 -6.32
C GLN A 104 -21.42 2.84 -5.71
N ASN A 105 -20.10 2.93 -5.95
CA ASN A 105 -19.14 1.88 -5.59
C ASN A 105 -18.12 2.29 -4.53
N SER A 106 -18.19 3.52 -4.00
CA SER A 106 -17.18 4.09 -3.11
C SER A 106 -15.81 4.22 -3.80
N LEU A 107 -14.72 4.10 -3.02
CA LEU A 107 -13.34 4.18 -3.51
C LEU A 107 -12.94 2.89 -4.25
N LEU A 108 -12.56 3.04 -5.51
CA LEU A 108 -12.15 1.98 -6.41
C LEU A 108 -10.67 2.08 -6.74
N ASN A 109 -10.01 0.93 -6.77
CA ASN A 109 -8.67 0.75 -7.34
C ASN A 109 -8.77 -0.34 -8.40
N ARG A 110 -8.33 -0.05 -9.63
CA ARG A 110 -8.50 -0.93 -10.79
C ARG A 110 -7.27 -0.89 -11.68
N MET A 111 -6.95 -1.99 -12.35
CA MET A 111 -5.87 -2.03 -13.33
C MET A 111 -6.45 -1.78 -14.73
N ILE A 112 -5.82 -0.91 -15.52
CA ILE A 112 -6.23 -0.63 -16.89
C ILE A 112 -5.24 -1.18 -17.92
N ASP A 113 -3.97 -1.33 -17.54
CA ASP A 113 -2.94 -1.85 -18.44
C ASP A 113 -1.80 -2.54 -17.67
N PHE A 114 -0.97 -3.28 -18.41
CA PHE A 114 0.21 -3.98 -17.93
C PHE A 114 1.23 -4.01 -19.07
N VAL A 115 2.29 -3.22 -18.93
CA VAL A 115 3.21 -2.96 -20.03
C VAL A 115 4.59 -3.51 -19.70
N GLU A 116 5.18 -4.26 -20.63
CA GLU A 116 6.60 -4.60 -20.54
C GLU A 116 7.41 -3.53 -21.26
N ASN A 117 8.29 -2.85 -20.52
CA ASN A 117 9.11 -1.77 -21.06
C ASN A 117 10.52 -1.84 -20.45
N PRO A 118 11.58 -2.05 -21.24
CA PRO A 118 12.95 -2.07 -20.72
C PRO A 118 13.50 -0.68 -20.37
N ASP A 119 12.89 0.41 -20.86
CA ASP A 119 13.31 1.78 -20.56
C ASP A 119 12.71 2.24 -19.21
N GLU A 120 13.51 2.11 -18.15
CA GLU A 120 13.18 2.56 -16.80
C GLU A 120 13.46 4.06 -16.57
N SER A 121 13.78 4.84 -17.61
CA SER A 121 13.92 6.29 -17.47
C SER A 121 12.59 6.97 -17.23
N ALA A 122 12.61 8.18 -16.67
CA ALA A 122 11.40 8.99 -16.48
C ALA A 122 10.61 9.15 -17.79
N ASN A 123 11.30 9.42 -18.91
CA ASN A 123 10.68 9.54 -20.22
C ASN A 123 10.03 8.23 -20.71
N GLY A 124 10.72 7.10 -20.53
CA GLY A 124 10.20 5.78 -20.86
C GLY A 124 8.90 5.45 -20.11
N ILE A 125 8.87 5.76 -18.81
CA ILE A 125 7.70 5.55 -17.96
C ILE A 125 6.56 6.53 -18.32
N VAL A 126 6.86 7.81 -18.56
CA VAL A 126 5.86 8.81 -19.00
C VAL A 126 5.21 8.36 -20.31
N LYS A 127 6.00 7.89 -21.28
CA LYS A 127 5.47 7.36 -22.54
C LYS A 127 4.59 6.14 -22.33
N CYS A 128 5.00 5.24 -21.43
CA CYS A 128 4.18 4.10 -21.03
C CYS A 128 2.81 4.55 -20.50
N ILE A 129 2.80 5.50 -19.56
CA ILE A 129 1.58 6.05 -18.97
C ILE A 129 0.70 6.71 -20.04
N THR A 130 1.25 7.63 -20.85
CA THR A 130 0.45 8.36 -21.84
C THR A 130 -0.14 7.44 -22.89
N ASN A 131 0.63 6.46 -23.39
CA ASN A 131 0.11 5.50 -24.36
C ASN A 131 -1.01 4.63 -23.77
N SER A 132 -0.87 4.18 -22.51
CA SER A 132 -1.92 3.40 -21.85
C SER A 132 -3.20 4.21 -21.63
N LEU A 133 -3.09 5.50 -21.30
CA LEU A 133 -4.25 6.40 -21.19
C LEU A 133 -4.92 6.63 -22.54
N GLU A 134 -4.14 6.95 -23.59
CA GLU A 134 -4.64 7.17 -24.95
C GLU A 134 -5.36 5.93 -25.48
N ASN A 135 -4.78 4.74 -25.32
CA ASN A 135 -5.40 3.48 -25.72
C ASN A 135 -6.69 3.17 -24.96
N ALA A 136 -6.80 3.65 -23.72
CA ALA A 136 -8.00 3.53 -22.89
C ALA A 136 -9.02 4.66 -23.14
N GLY A 137 -8.73 5.64 -24.00
CA GLY A 137 -9.58 6.80 -24.21
C GLY A 137 -9.66 7.74 -23.00
N LEU A 138 -8.67 7.72 -22.11
CA LEU A 138 -8.59 8.57 -20.93
C LEU A 138 -7.70 9.78 -21.19
N SER A 139 -8.11 10.96 -20.71
CA SER A 139 -7.31 12.18 -20.78
C SER A 139 -6.40 12.32 -19.55
N LEU A 140 -5.16 12.76 -19.79
CA LEU A 140 -4.24 13.17 -18.72
C LEU A 140 -4.80 14.35 -17.92
N ASP A 141 -5.65 15.20 -18.52
CA ASP A 141 -6.26 16.36 -17.84
C ASP A 141 -7.23 15.97 -16.71
N ASN A 142 -7.67 14.71 -16.67
CA ASN A 142 -8.52 14.19 -15.60
C ASN A 142 -7.70 13.52 -14.48
N VAL A 143 -6.37 13.51 -14.59
CA VAL A 143 -5.50 12.82 -13.64
C VAL A 143 -5.23 13.70 -12.43
N SER A 144 -5.81 13.33 -11.28
CA SER A 144 -5.67 14.07 -10.03
C SER A 144 -4.30 13.95 -9.38
N ALA A 145 -3.68 12.78 -9.47
CA ALA A 145 -2.40 12.51 -8.85
C ALA A 145 -1.62 11.40 -9.56
N PHE A 146 -0.29 11.45 -9.45
CA PHE A 146 0.61 10.36 -9.82
C PHE A 146 1.18 9.71 -8.56
N SER A 147 0.97 8.40 -8.41
CA SER A 147 1.42 7.61 -7.26
C SER A 147 2.41 6.52 -7.66
N ALA A 148 3.57 6.53 -7.02
CA ALA A 148 4.66 5.58 -7.21
C ALA A 148 5.55 5.52 -5.95
N ASP A 149 6.59 4.67 -5.95
CA ASP A 149 7.65 4.79 -4.94
C ASP A 149 8.39 6.13 -5.01
N ASN A 150 9.08 6.48 -3.92
CA ASN A 150 9.74 7.78 -3.78
C ASN A 150 11.16 7.79 -4.40
N THR A 151 11.40 7.01 -5.45
CA THR A 151 12.69 7.02 -6.15
C THR A 151 12.91 8.32 -6.92
N ASN A 152 14.17 8.64 -7.21
CA ASN A 152 14.53 9.82 -8.00
C ASN A 152 13.93 9.80 -9.40
N VAL A 153 13.73 8.62 -10.00
CA VAL A 153 13.08 8.55 -11.32
C VAL A 153 11.61 8.95 -11.26
N ASN A 154 10.92 8.67 -10.16
CA ASN A 154 9.50 8.98 -10.00
C ASN A 154 9.25 10.40 -9.49
N TYR A 155 10.07 10.90 -8.54
CA TYR A 155 9.86 12.20 -7.88
C TYR A 155 11.11 13.10 -7.74
N GLY A 156 12.19 12.82 -8.47
CA GLY A 156 13.36 13.69 -8.51
C GLY A 156 13.03 15.12 -8.95
N VAL A 157 13.75 16.10 -8.38
CA VAL A 157 13.44 17.54 -8.50
C VAL A 157 13.59 18.07 -9.92
N HIS A 158 14.59 17.61 -10.68
CA HIS A 158 14.92 18.17 -12.00
C HIS A 158 14.37 17.37 -13.18
N ASN A 159 14.36 16.04 -13.06
CA ASN A 159 13.91 15.13 -14.10
C ASN A 159 13.35 13.87 -13.46
N SER A 160 12.03 13.72 -13.54
CA SER A 160 11.28 12.60 -13.00
C SER A 160 9.92 12.47 -13.68
N VAL A 161 9.31 11.29 -13.55
CA VAL A 161 7.96 11.02 -14.07
C VAL A 161 6.97 12.08 -13.59
N TYR A 162 6.99 12.41 -12.30
CA TYR A 162 6.13 13.46 -11.75
C TYR A 162 6.39 14.80 -12.42
N THR A 163 7.64 15.27 -12.48
CA THR A 163 7.94 16.59 -13.07
C THR A 163 7.55 16.68 -14.54
N ASP A 164 7.67 15.59 -15.30
CA ASP A 164 7.32 15.56 -16.72
C ASP A 164 5.81 15.45 -16.96
N LEU A 165 5.07 14.72 -16.13
CA LEU A 165 3.61 14.72 -16.17
C LEU A 165 3.04 16.07 -15.72
N HIS A 166 3.62 16.68 -14.68
CA HIS A 166 3.17 17.96 -14.14
C HIS A 166 3.35 19.12 -15.14
N LYS A 167 4.41 19.10 -15.97
CA LYS A 167 4.56 20.04 -17.09
C LYS A 167 3.42 19.95 -18.12
N LYS A 168 2.77 18.80 -18.23
CA LYS A 168 1.62 18.58 -19.13
C LYS A 168 0.28 18.83 -18.45
N HIS A 169 0.22 18.69 -17.12
CA HIS A 169 -0.98 18.89 -16.31
C HIS A 169 -0.61 19.55 -14.96
N GLU A 170 -0.72 20.88 -14.89
CA GLU A 170 -0.27 21.67 -13.73
C GLU A 170 -1.02 21.38 -12.42
N ASN A 171 -2.23 20.82 -12.48
CA ASN A 171 -3.00 20.45 -11.28
C ASN A 171 -2.63 19.06 -10.73
N LEU A 172 -1.66 18.37 -11.32
CA LEU A 172 -1.24 17.03 -10.91
C LEU A 172 -0.58 17.03 -9.52
N LEU A 173 -1.13 16.23 -8.60
CA LEU A 173 -0.58 16.05 -7.26
C LEU A 173 0.37 14.86 -7.13
N GLN A 174 1.22 14.92 -6.11
CA GLN A 174 2.11 13.83 -5.73
C GLN A 174 1.40 12.81 -4.82
N GLY A 175 1.21 11.59 -5.31
CA GLY A 175 0.72 10.45 -4.54
C GLY A 175 1.85 9.61 -3.94
N ASN A 176 2.78 10.24 -3.21
CA ASN A 176 3.98 9.57 -2.68
C ASN A 176 3.66 8.35 -1.80
N CYS A 177 4.62 7.43 -1.69
CA CYS A 177 4.54 6.31 -0.76
C CYS A 177 4.85 6.77 0.67
N HIS A 178 3.82 7.12 1.45
CA HIS A 178 3.99 7.57 2.84
C HIS A 178 4.60 6.51 3.77
N ALA A 179 4.35 5.23 3.50
CA ALA A 179 5.03 4.13 4.19
C ALA A 179 6.55 4.17 3.99
N LEU A 180 7.00 4.51 2.77
CA LEU A 180 8.42 4.68 2.45
C LEU A 180 8.99 5.99 3.00
N ILE A 181 8.19 7.06 3.11
CA ILE A 181 8.59 8.28 3.81
C ILE A 181 8.90 7.99 5.27
N VAL A 182 7.99 7.31 5.98
CA VAL A 182 8.19 6.88 7.37
C VAL A 182 9.41 5.97 7.50
N HIS A 183 9.58 5.03 6.57
CA HIS A 183 10.77 4.17 6.49
C HIS A 183 12.07 4.96 6.41
N ASN A 184 12.14 5.91 5.48
CA ASN A 184 13.35 6.67 5.23
C ASN A 184 13.65 7.65 6.37
N ALA A 185 12.62 8.21 7.02
CA ALA A 185 12.80 9.02 8.23
C ALA A 185 13.53 8.24 9.32
N VAL A 186 13.08 7.01 9.61
CA VAL A 186 13.73 6.12 10.56
C VAL A 186 15.16 5.78 10.13
N ARG A 187 15.33 5.39 8.86
CA ARG A 187 16.65 4.97 8.35
C ARG A 187 17.68 6.10 8.44
N GLN A 188 17.30 7.34 8.12
CA GLN A 188 18.19 8.48 8.25
C GLN A 188 18.48 8.79 9.71
N ALA A 189 17.46 8.78 10.57
CA ALA A 189 17.63 9.03 11.99
C ALA A 189 18.50 7.99 12.69
N LEU A 190 18.44 6.71 12.29
CA LEU A 190 19.31 5.66 12.83
C LEU A 190 20.80 5.91 12.57
N ASN A 191 21.16 6.66 11.52
CA ASN A 191 22.56 7.01 11.25
C ASN A 191 23.12 8.04 12.25
N GLU A 192 22.27 8.70 13.04
CA GLU A 192 22.70 9.62 14.10
C GLU A 192 23.12 8.90 15.38
N LEU A 193 22.93 7.57 15.44
CA LEU A 193 23.29 6.73 16.57
C LEU A 193 24.68 6.13 16.37
N PHE A 194 25.53 6.20 17.38
CA PHE A 194 26.85 5.56 17.37
C PHE A 194 26.75 4.04 17.29
N VAL A 195 25.78 3.45 18.01
CA VAL A 195 25.50 2.01 17.95
C VAL A 195 24.61 1.72 16.74
N ASP A 196 25.17 1.03 15.74
CA ASP A 196 24.40 0.48 14.63
C ASP A 196 23.56 -0.72 15.08
N ILE A 197 22.33 -0.43 15.51
CA ILE A 197 21.38 -1.42 16.02
C ILE A 197 20.98 -2.45 14.96
N GLU A 198 20.94 -2.08 13.68
CA GLU A 198 20.65 -3.03 12.61
C GLU A 198 21.78 -4.06 12.50
N THR A 199 23.04 -3.60 12.53
CA THR A 199 24.21 -4.47 12.56
C THR A 199 24.27 -5.34 13.81
N VAL A 200 23.95 -4.82 15.00
CA VAL A 200 23.90 -5.61 16.23
C VAL A 200 22.88 -6.75 16.09
N VAL A 201 21.65 -6.44 15.70
CA VAL A 201 20.58 -7.43 15.51
C VAL A 201 20.99 -8.48 14.46
N LEU A 202 21.55 -8.07 13.32
CA LEU A 202 21.97 -8.96 12.25
C LEU A 202 23.14 -9.87 12.68
N LYS A 203 24.12 -9.35 13.44
CA LYS A 203 25.25 -10.13 13.93
C LYS A 203 24.81 -11.16 14.96
N VAL A 204 23.98 -10.78 15.93
CA VAL A 204 23.44 -11.70 16.94
C VAL A 204 22.61 -12.80 16.27
N TYR A 205 21.66 -12.42 15.40
CA TYR A 205 20.85 -13.40 14.69
C TYR A 205 21.70 -14.29 13.76
N GLY A 206 22.62 -13.70 13.00
CA GLY A 206 23.55 -14.40 12.11
C GLY A 206 24.38 -15.43 12.85
N PHE A 207 24.92 -15.07 14.02
CA PHE A 207 25.73 -15.94 14.86
C PHE A 207 24.99 -17.22 15.26
N PHE A 208 23.72 -17.12 15.67
CA PHE A 208 22.91 -18.27 16.08
C PHE A 208 22.30 -19.03 14.90
N SER A 209 21.85 -18.35 13.85
CA SER A 209 21.12 -18.97 12.74
C SER A 209 21.91 -20.02 11.95
N VAL A 210 23.24 -19.90 11.91
CA VAL A 210 24.13 -20.77 11.10
C VAL A 210 24.46 -22.10 11.76
N SER A 211 24.12 -22.32 13.04
CA SER A 211 24.48 -23.54 13.74
C SER A 211 23.31 -24.09 14.55
N ALA A 212 22.89 -25.32 14.23
CA ALA A 212 21.95 -26.06 15.06
C ALA A 212 22.49 -26.24 16.50
N LYS A 213 23.81 -26.48 16.65
CA LYS A 213 24.47 -26.56 17.96
C LYS A 213 24.41 -25.23 18.73
N ARG A 214 24.65 -24.09 18.09
CA ARG A 214 24.52 -22.78 18.77
C ARG A 214 23.08 -22.50 19.16
N ARG A 215 22.11 -22.86 18.33
CA ARG A 215 20.68 -22.78 18.70
C ARG A 215 20.34 -23.70 19.87
N GLU A 216 20.91 -24.90 19.92
CA GLU A 216 20.70 -25.85 21.02
C GLU A 216 21.34 -25.36 22.33
N ASN A 217 22.60 -24.92 22.28
CA ASN A 217 23.29 -24.34 23.44
C ASN A 217 22.60 -23.07 23.94
N LEU A 218 21.90 -22.35 23.05
CA LEU A 218 21.09 -21.21 23.43
C LEU A 218 19.86 -21.67 24.24
N LYS A 219 19.23 -22.82 23.92
CA LYS A 219 18.08 -23.34 24.69
C LYS A 219 18.36 -23.64 26.17
N GLU A 220 19.62 -23.93 26.54
CA GLU A 220 19.99 -24.04 27.97
C GLU A 220 19.73 -22.73 28.73
N PHE A 221 19.65 -21.60 28.00
CA PHE A 221 19.30 -20.27 28.50
C PHE A 221 17.88 -19.82 28.08
N PHE A 222 17.08 -20.63 27.35
CA PHE A 222 15.74 -20.27 26.81
C PHE A 222 14.71 -21.40 26.68
N ASP A 223 13.44 -21.10 26.93
CA ASP A 223 12.28 -21.93 26.54
C ASP A 223 11.72 -21.47 25.18
N PHE A 224 12.26 -22.01 24.09
CA PHE A 224 12.02 -21.50 22.72
C PHE A 224 10.73 -22.07 22.11
N SER A 225 9.57 -21.64 22.62
CA SER A 225 8.28 -21.97 21.98
C SER A 225 8.07 -21.13 20.70
N GLY A 226 8.13 -21.79 19.54
CA GLY A 226 7.48 -21.33 18.30
C GLY A 226 8.26 -20.43 17.32
N CYS A 227 9.59 -20.35 17.41
CA CYS A 227 10.37 -19.45 16.56
C CYS A 227 10.80 -20.07 15.22
N THR A 228 9.91 -20.06 14.24
CA THR A 228 10.30 -19.94 12.83
C THR A 228 10.33 -18.46 12.47
N VAL A 229 11.51 -17.83 12.57
CA VAL A 229 11.75 -16.63 11.77
C VAL A 229 11.90 -17.13 10.34
N GLU A 230 10.78 -17.24 9.64
CA GLU A 230 10.78 -17.45 8.21
C GLU A 230 11.73 -16.42 7.59
N ARG A 231 12.72 -16.90 6.85
CA ARG A 231 13.52 -16.09 5.93
C ARG A 231 12.55 -15.51 4.91
N ASN A 232 11.91 -14.40 5.23
CA ASN A 232 11.15 -13.64 4.25
C ASN A 232 12.16 -12.91 3.35
N SER A 233 12.56 -13.62 2.31
CA SER A 233 13.22 -13.07 1.13
C SER A 233 12.23 -12.18 0.38
N ALA A 234 12.15 -10.92 0.78
CA ALA A 234 11.77 -9.80 -0.08
C ALA A 234 12.10 -8.48 0.64
N ALA A 235 13.38 -8.10 0.53
CA ALA A 235 13.94 -6.77 0.79
C ALA A 235 13.84 -6.20 2.24
N ARG A 236 14.99 -6.17 2.93
CA ARG A 236 15.48 -5.12 3.84
C ARG A 236 14.50 -3.96 4.12
N ARG A 237 13.52 -4.15 5.00
CA ARG A 237 12.60 -3.11 5.49
C ARG A 237 12.64 -3.12 7.02
N TRP A 238 12.88 -1.97 7.67
CA TRP A 238 12.87 -1.78 9.14
C TRP A 238 11.61 -2.31 9.85
N LEU A 239 10.53 -2.60 9.12
CA LEU A 239 9.35 -3.32 9.59
C LEU A 239 9.69 -4.66 10.29
N SER A 240 10.84 -5.27 10.00
CA SER A 240 11.35 -6.44 10.75
C SER A 240 12.28 -6.09 11.91
N LEU A 241 12.78 -4.85 11.97
CA LEU A 241 13.78 -4.41 12.95
C LEU A 241 13.18 -4.30 14.34
N ASN A 242 12.06 -3.60 14.52
CA ASN A 242 11.47 -3.45 15.86
C ASN A 242 11.00 -4.79 16.48
N PRO A 243 10.33 -5.70 15.74
CA PRO A 243 10.05 -7.05 16.26
C PRO A 243 11.32 -7.86 16.57
N ALA A 244 12.43 -7.63 15.85
CA ALA A 244 13.70 -8.27 16.17
C ALA A 244 14.33 -7.68 17.44
N ILE A 245 14.29 -6.36 17.62
CA ILE A 245 14.74 -5.69 18.85
C ILE A 245 13.91 -6.15 20.05
N SER A 246 12.58 -6.17 19.95
CA SER A 246 11.70 -6.67 21.03
C SER A 246 12.09 -8.08 21.46
N ARG A 247 12.33 -8.98 20.50
CA ARG A 247 12.78 -10.35 20.80
C ARG A 247 14.17 -10.39 21.39
N MET A 248 15.09 -9.54 20.93
CA MET A 248 16.42 -9.48 21.51
C MET A 248 16.40 -8.96 22.94
N LEU A 249 15.58 -7.95 23.24
CA LEU A 249 15.38 -7.40 24.59
C LEU A 249 14.74 -8.41 25.55
N GLN A 250 13.72 -9.15 25.10
CA GLN A 250 13.11 -10.24 25.88
C GLN A 250 14.13 -11.29 26.32
N ASN A 251 15.19 -11.44 25.53
CA ASN A 251 16.20 -12.47 25.66
C ASN A 251 17.57 -11.91 26.04
N TRP A 252 17.65 -10.63 26.41
CA TRP A 252 18.91 -9.90 26.48
C TRP A 252 19.87 -10.44 27.54
N VAL A 253 19.37 -10.75 28.74
CA VAL A 253 20.17 -11.29 29.85
C VAL A 253 20.87 -12.60 29.48
N ALA A 254 20.15 -13.48 28.77
CA ALA A 254 20.68 -14.77 28.35
C ALA A 254 21.63 -14.64 27.15
N ILE A 255 21.34 -13.75 26.20
CA ILE A 255 22.26 -13.41 25.10
C ILE A 255 23.58 -12.84 25.66
N LYS A 256 23.49 -11.88 26.60
CA LYS A 256 24.63 -11.29 27.32
C LYS A 256 25.45 -12.37 28.02
N SER A 257 24.81 -13.21 28.83
CA SER A 257 25.45 -14.33 29.55
C SER A 257 26.14 -15.32 28.61
N TYR A 258 25.52 -15.66 27.47
CA TYR A 258 26.10 -16.57 26.49
C TYR A 258 27.39 -15.99 25.90
N PHE A 259 27.36 -14.74 25.42
CA PHE A 259 28.53 -14.10 24.84
C PHE A 259 29.67 -13.93 25.86
N ILE A 260 29.35 -13.59 27.11
CA ILE A 260 30.32 -13.57 28.21
C ILE A 260 30.95 -14.96 28.43
N SER A 261 30.15 -16.03 28.40
CA SER A 261 30.66 -17.39 28.64
C SER A 261 31.65 -17.85 27.56
N ILE A 262 31.42 -17.48 26.29
CA ILE A 262 32.36 -17.81 25.20
C ILE A 262 33.56 -16.85 25.15
N ALA A 263 33.39 -15.59 25.56
CA ALA A 263 34.47 -14.61 25.65
C ALA A 263 35.48 -14.96 26.76
N LYS A 264 35.02 -15.51 27.89
CA LYS A 264 35.91 -16.04 28.94
C LYS A 264 36.86 -17.15 28.47
N HIS A 265 36.59 -17.77 27.33
CA HIS A 265 37.46 -18.78 26.71
C HIS A 265 38.46 -18.20 25.69
N ALA A 266 38.41 -16.90 25.41
CA ALA A 266 39.30 -16.19 24.51
C ALA A 266 39.76 -14.90 25.19
N ASP A 267 40.96 -14.86 25.78
CA ASP A 267 41.56 -13.79 26.63
C ASP A 267 41.24 -12.31 26.29
N THR A 268 39.98 -11.92 26.36
CA THR A 268 39.47 -10.59 26.06
C THR A 268 38.55 -10.18 27.20
N VAL A 269 39.04 -9.19 27.96
CA VAL A 269 38.25 -8.50 28.98
C VAL A 269 37.25 -7.64 28.22
N GLU A 270 35.99 -8.06 28.13
CA GLU A 270 34.93 -7.17 27.64
C GLU A 270 34.39 -6.30 28.79
N ASP A 271 34.25 -5.02 28.47
CA ASP A 271 33.80 -3.92 29.32
C ASP A 271 32.28 -4.02 29.54
N ASP A 272 31.83 -4.27 30.79
CA ASP A 272 30.40 -4.33 31.13
C ASP A 272 29.65 -3.05 30.69
N ASP A 273 30.37 -1.91 30.65
CA ASP A 273 29.89 -0.59 30.25
C ASP A 273 29.44 -0.54 28.77
N ILE A 274 30.10 -1.28 27.86
CA ILE A 274 29.73 -1.34 26.43
C ILE A 274 28.41 -2.09 26.26
N GLN A 275 28.22 -3.19 26.99
CA GLN A 275 27.00 -4.02 26.88
C GLN A 275 25.78 -3.29 27.45
N ASP A 276 25.97 -2.53 28.53
CA ASP A 276 24.93 -1.69 29.14
C ASP A 276 24.57 -0.48 28.28
N THR A 277 25.56 0.11 27.61
CA THR A 277 25.34 1.13 26.57
C THR A 277 24.49 0.56 25.44
N VAL A 278 24.87 -0.58 24.84
CA VAL A 278 24.10 -1.19 23.74
C VAL A 278 22.64 -1.48 24.14
N GLU A 279 22.41 -1.95 25.36
CA GLU A 279 21.05 -2.16 25.87
C GLU A 279 20.23 -0.86 25.91
N ALA A 280 20.83 0.27 26.31
CA ALA A 280 20.16 1.57 26.32
C ALA A 280 19.70 1.98 24.90
N TYR A 281 20.54 1.76 23.87
CA TYR A 281 20.15 2.03 22.47
C TYR A 281 19.03 1.09 21.99
N LEU A 282 19.06 -0.17 22.40
CA LEU A 282 18.01 -1.13 22.06
C LEU A 282 16.66 -0.74 22.69
N LEU A 283 16.67 -0.36 23.96
CA LEU A 283 15.48 0.13 24.66
C LEU A 283 14.93 1.41 24.02
N PHE A 284 15.81 2.35 23.66
CA PHE A 284 15.43 3.56 22.93
C PHE A 284 14.79 3.22 21.58
N CYS A 285 15.48 2.43 20.75
CA CYS A 285 14.99 2.04 19.44
C CYS A 285 13.65 1.30 19.54
N ASN A 286 13.51 0.39 20.51
CA ASN A 286 12.25 -0.30 20.73
C ASN A 286 11.11 0.66 21.09
N ASN A 287 11.37 1.65 21.96
CA ASN A 287 10.36 2.63 22.32
C ASN A 287 9.96 3.52 21.14
N ILE A 288 10.94 4.07 20.42
CA ILE A 288 10.70 5.07 19.40
C ILE A 288 10.11 4.46 18.12
N LEU A 289 10.59 3.28 17.71
CA LEU A 289 10.12 2.60 16.50
C LEU A 289 8.65 2.20 16.58
N ASN A 290 8.11 1.89 17.77
CA ASN A 290 6.67 1.65 17.96
C ASN A 290 5.81 2.81 17.43
N ILE A 291 6.26 4.06 17.59
CA ILE A 291 5.51 5.24 17.14
C ILE A 291 5.51 5.34 15.61
N PHE A 292 6.64 5.02 14.97
CA PHE A 292 6.74 4.95 13.51
C PHE A 292 5.92 3.78 12.96
N GLU A 293 5.89 2.62 13.64
CA GLU A 293 5.08 1.47 13.25
C GLU A 293 3.59 1.79 13.27
N GLU A 294 3.08 2.47 14.30
CA GLU A 294 1.69 2.93 14.34
C GLU A 294 1.32 3.78 13.12
N ALA A 295 2.18 4.73 12.75
CA ALA A 295 1.97 5.59 11.58
C ALA A 295 2.04 4.79 10.27
N ASN A 296 3.02 3.89 10.15
CA ASN A 296 3.20 3.06 8.97
C ASN A 296 2.04 2.07 8.78
N GLN A 297 1.52 1.47 9.84
CA GLN A 297 0.35 0.59 9.78
C GLN A 297 -0.88 1.35 9.24
N LYS A 298 -1.11 2.59 9.70
CA LYS A 298 -2.16 3.45 9.14
C LYS A 298 -1.92 3.75 7.67
N ALA A 299 -0.66 3.97 7.28
CA ALA A 299 -0.26 4.20 5.90
C ALA A 299 -0.34 2.98 4.97
N ARG A 300 -0.57 1.78 5.48
CA ARG A 300 -0.67 0.54 4.67
C ARG A 300 -2.08 -0.05 4.65
N LYS A 301 -3.03 0.52 5.39
CA LYS A 301 -4.43 0.09 5.37
C LYS A 301 -5.02 0.31 3.97
N LYS A 302 -5.85 -0.64 3.52
CA LYS A 302 -6.37 -0.70 2.14
C LYS A 302 -7.24 0.49 1.73
N MET A 303 -7.90 1.13 2.70
CA MET A 303 -8.92 2.17 2.49
C MET A 303 -8.50 3.51 3.07
N THR A 304 -7.21 3.69 3.38
CA THR A 304 -6.74 4.97 3.90
C THR A 304 -6.81 6.02 2.80
N THR A 305 -7.33 7.18 3.16
CA THR A 305 -7.49 8.35 2.28
C THR A 305 -6.37 9.37 2.51
N ALA A 306 -6.11 10.24 1.54
CA ALA A 306 -5.07 11.26 1.68
C ALA A 306 -5.23 12.15 2.95
N PRO A 307 -6.45 12.61 3.33
CA PRO A 307 -6.64 13.35 4.58
C PRO A 307 -6.33 12.53 5.85
N GLU A 308 -6.59 11.22 5.85
CA GLU A 308 -6.24 10.34 6.98
C GLU A 308 -4.74 10.16 7.13
N ILE A 309 -4.00 10.05 6.02
CA ILE A 309 -2.54 10.02 6.05
C ILE A 309 -1.97 11.32 6.57
N TYR A 310 -2.43 12.47 6.05
CA TYR A 310 -1.93 13.77 6.51
C TYR A 310 -2.00 13.88 8.04
N ARG A 311 -3.14 13.49 8.62
CA ARG A 311 -3.33 13.45 10.08
C ARG A 311 -2.40 12.45 10.77
N SER A 312 -2.23 11.26 10.21
CA SER A 312 -1.33 10.25 10.77
C SER A 312 0.12 10.75 10.79
N MET A 313 0.57 11.38 9.71
CA MET A 313 1.92 11.96 9.57
C MET A 313 2.11 13.16 10.50
N LYS A 314 1.11 14.05 10.60
CA LYS A 314 1.11 15.16 11.54
C LYS A 314 1.18 14.66 13.00
N CYS A 315 0.36 13.66 13.35
CA CYS A 315 0.37 13.06 14.68
C CYS A 315 1.72 12.42 15.02
N LEU A 316 2.34 11.70 14.08
CA LEU A 316 3.70 11.17 14.23
C LEU A 316 4.67 12.32 14.54
N LYS A 317 4.66 13.38 13.73
CA LYS A 317 5.53 14.55 13.92
C LYS A 317 5.31 15.22 15.28
N ASP A 318 4.06 15.42 15.68
CA ASP A 318 3.71 16.07 16.95
C ASP A 318 4.19 15.22 18.16
N LYS A 319 4.04 13.89 18.09
CA LYS A 319 4.59 12.97 19.11
C LYS A 319 6.11 13.07 19.22
N LEU A 320 6.83 13.13 18.08
CA LEU A 320 8.29 13.28 18.07
C LEU A 320 8.73 14.64 18.63
N ASN A 321 8.04 15.73 18.25
CA ASN A 321 8.30 17.07 18.78
C ASN A 321 8.08 17.16 20.29
N GLN A 322 7.00 16.55 20.80
CA GLN A 322 6.73 16.53 22.24
C GLN A 322 7.82 15.75 22.99
N ARG A 323 8.25 14.59 22.48
CA ARG A 323 9.37 13.83 23.05
C ARG A 323 10.67 14.61 23.07
N LYS A 324 10.97 15.32 21.99
CA LYS A 324 12.16 16.19 21.92
C LYS A 324 12.09 17.29 22.97
N LYS A 325 10.94 17.94 23.11
CA LYS A 325 10.72 19.02 24.08
C LYS A 325 10.89 18.54 25.53
N ASP A 326 10.36 17.35 25.83
CA ASP A 326 10.40 16.78 27.18
C ASP A 326 11.70 15.98 27.44
N GLU A 327 12.59 15.89 26.45
CA GLU A 327 13.77 15.01 26.46
C GLU A 327 13.43 13.58 26.89
N TYR A 328 12.32 13.05 26.38
CA TYR A 328 11.79 11.74 26.73
C TYR A 328 12.16 10.68 25.69
N TYR A 329 12.96 9.70 26.11
CA TYR A 329 13.52 8.62 25.26
C TYR A 329 12.97 7.21 25.59
N GLY A 330 11.93 7.15 26.42
CA GLY A 330 11.37 5.90 26.95
C GLY A 330 11.70 5.69 28.42
N TYR A 331 10.77 5.11 29.17
CA TYR A 331 10.92 4.89 30.61
C TYR A 331 12.05 3.90 30.94
N LEU A 332 12.06 2.74 30.28
CA LEU A 332 13.12 1.73 30.46
C LEU A 332 14.49 2.25 30.02
N THR A 333 14.54 2.99 28.91
CA THR A 333 15.74 3.70 28.45
C THR A 333 16.27 4.62 29.54
N LYS A 334 15.42 5.46 30.13
CA LYS A 334 15.79 6.37 31.21
C LYS A 334 16.32 5.62 32.43
N GLN A 335 15.69 4.52 32.82
CA GLN A 335 16.18 3.68 33.91
C GLN A 335 17.57 3.12 33.58
N LYS A 336 17.78 2.56 32.39
CA LYS A 336 19.08 2.02 31.98
C LYS A 336 20.18 3.08 31.97
N MET A 337 19.87 4.29 31.49
CA MET A 337 20.82 5.41 31.46
C MET A 337 21.29 5.86 32.86
N THR A 338 20.52 5.61 33.94
CA THR A 338 20.98 5.94 35.31
C THR A 338 22.14 5.06 35.79
N GLY A 339 22.38 3.92 35.14
CA GLY A 339 23.51 3.04 35.43
C GLY A 339 24.78 3.35 34.63
N LEU A 340 24.71 4.25 33.65
CA LEU A 340 25.86 4.64 32.82
C LEU A 340 26.71 5.71 33.51
N SER A 341 27.97 5.86 33.09
CA SER A 341 28.79 6.99 33.55
C SER A 341 28.18 8.33 33.08
N PRO A 342 28.41 9.45 33.78
CA PRO A 342 27.85 10.74 33.38
C PRO A 342 28.20 11.15 31.93
N SER A 343 29.45 10.88 31.51
CA SER A 343 29.91 11.20 30.15
C SER A 343 29.21 10.37 29.07
N GLU A 344 28.98 9.08 29.32
CA GLU A 344 28.25 8.21 28.41
C GLU A 344 26.76 8.57 28.35
N ALA A 345 26.13 8.80 29.50
CA ALA A 345 24.75 9.21 29.58
C ALA A 345 24.48 10.51 28.80
N ASP A 346 25.38 11.50 28.90
CA ASP A 346 25.29 12.76 28.15
C ASP A 346 25.48 12.55 26.64
N THR A 347 26.40 11.65 26.25
CA THR A 347 26.65 11.30 24.85
C THR A 347 25.42 10.62 24.23
N VAL A 348 24.90 9.59 24.90
CA VAL A 348 23.69 8.86 24.49
C VAL A 348 22.49 9.80 24.39
N LYS A 349 22.32 10.70 25.36
CA LYS A 349 21.24 11.71 25.35
C LYS A 349 21.34 12.64 24.14
N LYS A 350 22.54 13.09 23.80
CA LYS A 350 22.78 13.94 22.63
C LYS A 350 22.41 13.21 21.34
N GLU A 351 22.84 11.96 21.18
CA GLU A 351 22.53 11.16 19.99
C GLU A 351 21.03 10.87 19.84
N PHE A 352 20.33 10.55 20.92
CA PHE A 352 18.88 10.35 20.87
C PHE A 352 18.13 11.64 20.50
N LYS A 353 18.65 12.79 20.90
CA LYS A 353 18.11 14.09 20.49
C LYS A 353 18.35 14.33 18.99
N GLU A 354 19.53 14.01 18.47
CA GLU A 354 19.84 14.14 17.05
C GLU A 354 19.01 13.17 16.19
N PHE A 355 18.78 11.94 16.65
CA PHE A 355 17.82 11.03 16.03
C PHE A 355 16.45 11.72 15.86
N LEU A 356 15.92 12.33 16.92
CA LEU A 356 14.62 13.02 16.86
C LEU A 356 14.66 14.22 15.91
N ASN A 357 15.72 15.04 15.95
CA ASN A 357 15.90 16.18 15.04
C ASN A 357 15.89 15.73 13.57
N CYS A 358 16.70 14.72 13.24
CA CYS A 358 16.82 14.16 11.90
C CYS A 358 15.47 13.60 11.40
N ALA A 359 14.78 12.81 12.23
CA ALA A 359 13.47 12.27 11.88
C ALA A 359 12.41 13.36 11.66
N ILE A 360 12.37 14.38 12.53
CA ILE A 360 11.41 15.49 12.41
C ILE A 360 11.68 16.29 11.13
N ALA A 361 12.94 16.68 10.90
CA ALA A 361 13.33 17.44 9.72
C ALA A 361 13.01 16.69 8.43
N TYR A 362 13.26 15.37 8.40
CA TYR A 362 12.89 14.55 7.25
C TYR A 362 11.38 14.55 7.01
N LEU A 363 10.56 14.31 8.04
CA LEU A 363 9.10 14.28 7.91
C LEU A 363 8.51 15.62 7.48
N GLU A 364 9.09 16.75 7.89
CA GLU A 364 8.62 18.08 7.54
C GLU A 364 8.71 18.37 6.05
N ASN A 365 9.78 17.91 5.39
CA ASN A 365 9.95 18.06 3.94
C ASN A 365 8.82 17.40 3.12
N TRP A 366 8.16 16.38 3.67
CA TRP A 366 7.10 15.65 2.96
C TRP A 366 5.68 16.06 3.39
N LEU A 367 5.50 16.61 4.58
CA LEU A 367 4.17 16.96 5.09
C LEU A 367 3.54 18.12 4.29
N PHE A 368 4.35 18.99 3.70
CA PHE A 368 3.90 20.12 2.90
C PHE A 368 3.03 19.69 1.71
N CYS A 369 3.40 18.63 1.00
CA CYS A 369 2.68 18.15 -0.19
C CYS A 369 1.24 17.70 0.11
N LEU A 370 0.98 17.25 1.35
CA LEU A 370 -0.35 16.83 1.79
C LEU A 370 -1.15 17.93 2.48
N GLN A 371 -0.52 19.04 2.87
CA GLN A 371 -1.16 20.12 3.60
C GLN A 371 -2.41 20.69 2.89
N PRO A 372 -2.45 20.84 1.55
CA PRO A 372 -3.65 21.27 0.85
C PRO A 372 -4.85 20.33 1.03
N LEU A 373 -4.62 19.06 1.40
CA LEU A 373 -5.64 18.02 1.59
C LEU A 373 -6.03 17.84 3.06
N SER A 374 -5.70 18.82 3.91
CA SER A 374 -6.01 18.83 5.33
C SER A 374 -7.51 18.99 5.58
N LEU A 375 -8.30 17.95 5.29
CA LEU A 375 -9.70 17.87 5.67
C LEU A 375 -9.86 17.13 7.00
N HIS A 376 -10.97 17.42 7.66
CA HIS A 376 -11.41 16.55 8.73
C HIS A 376 -11.88 15.19 8.19
N THR A 377 -11.41 14.08 8.76
CA THR A 377 -11.78 12.71 8.30
C THR A 377 -13.07 12.22 8.93
N ALA A 378 -13.43 12.78 10.09
CA ALA A 378 -14.75 12.59 10.65
C ALA A 378 -15.67 13.61 9.98
N ALA A 379 -16.67 13.12 9.23
CA ALA A 379 -17.60 13.96 8.47
C ALA A 379 -18.24 15.07 9.33
N ASN A 380 -18.49 14.79 10.61
CA ASN A 380 -19.06 15.75 11.56
C ASN A 380 -18.14 16.91 11.93
N GLN A 381 -16.83 16.74 11.81
CA GLN A 381 -15.84 17.76 12.07
C GLN A 381 -15.49 18.60 10.83
N ILE A 382 -15.96 18.22 9.64
CA ILE A 382 -15.71 19.00 8.42
C ILE A 382 -16.53 20.28 8.49
N SER A 383 -15.87 21.40 8.20
CA SER A 383 -16.46 22.73 8.00
C SER A 383 -16.50 23.10 6.52
N TYR A 384 -17.35 24.06 6.14
CA TYR A 384 -17.34 24.62 4.79
C TYR A 384 -15.98 25.25 4.48
N THR A 385 -15.39 25.95 5.44
CA THR A 385 -14.06 26.56 5.31
C THR A 385 -12.97 25.54 5.00
N ASP A 386 -13.07 24.31 5.52
CA ASP A 386 -12.13 23.24 5.15
C ASP A 386 -12.23 22.89 3.65
N MET A 387 -13.45 22.76 3.12
CA MET A 387 -13.67 22.46 1.70
C MET A 387 -13.25 23.63 0.81
N GLU A 388 -13.61 24.85 1.20
CA GLU A 388 -13.19 26.08 0.52
C GLU A 388 -11.66 26.18 0.44
N ASN A 389 -10.96 25.90 1.54
CA ASN A 389 -9.50 25.91 1.58
C ASN A 389 -8.89 24.88 0.61
N VAL A 390 -9.45 23.67 0.51
CA VAL A 390 -9.00 22.67 -0.47
C VAL A 390 -9.19 23.18 -1.89
N VAL A 391 -10.38 23.69 -2.20
CA VAL A 391 -10.73 24.20 -3.53
C VAL A 391 -9.83 25.36 -3.95
N GLN A 392 -9.58 26.31 -3.05
CA GLN A 392 -8.73 27.48 -3.34
C GLN A 392 -7.25 27.09 -3.48
N ARG A 393 -6.70 26.32 -2.54
CA ARG A 393 -5.27 25.95 -2.56
C ARG A 393 -4.89 25.08 -3.75
N LEU A 394 -5.84 24.30 -4.26
CA LEU A 394 -5.64 23.40 -5.39
C LEU A 394 -6.24 23.94 -6.70
N ASN A 395 -6.72 25.18 -6.70
CA ASN A 395 -7.29 25.85 -7.87
C ASN A 395 -8.37 25.02 -8.60
N LEU A 396 -9.25 24.36 -7.84
CA LEU A 396 -10.17 23.35 -8.39
C LEU A 396 -11.40 23.94 -9.09
N ILE A 397 -11.69 25.24 -8.91
CA ILE A 397 -12.93 25.87 -9.40
C ILE A 397 -13.07 25.69 -10.91
N LYS A 398 -12.05 26.09 -11.68
CA LYS A 398 -12.09 26.03 -13.15
C LYS A 398 -12.07 24.58 -13.65
N TRP A 399 -11.27 23.74 -13.01
CA TRP A 399 -11.06 22.37 -13.47
C TRP A 399 -12.27 21.46 -13.20
N LEU A 400 -12.87 21.56 -12.02
CA LEU A 400 -14.06 20.79 -11.65
C LEU A 400 -15.37 21.51 -12.00
N GLN A 401 -15.31 22.73 -12.54
CA GLN A 401 -16.47 23.58 -12.87
C GLN A 401 -17.38 23.80 -11.67
N LEU A 402 -16.81 24.27 -10.56
CA LEU A 402 -17.51 24.42 -9.28
C LEU A 402 -18.25 25.76 -9.18
N HIS A 403 -19.43 25.72 -8.55
CA HIS A 403 -20.19 26.89 -8.12
C HIS A 403 -20.13 27.01 -6.60
N MET A 404 -19.33 27.94 -6.08
CA MET A 404 -19.03 28.03 -4.64
C MET A 404 -20.25 28.41 -3.78
N ASP A 405 -21.11 29.31 -4.27
CA ASP A 405 -22.35 29.67 -3.56
C ASP A 405 -23.27 28.46 -3.43
N ASN A 406 -23.47 27.72 -4.53
CA ASN A 406 -24.23 26.47 -4.50
C ASN A 406 -23.56 25.44 -3.57
N MET A 407 -22.22 25.36 -3.54
CA MET A 407 -21.50 24.45 -2.64
C MET A 407 -21.73 24.79 -1.16
N TYR A 408 -21.93 26.07 -0.81
CA TYR A 408 -22.31 26.47 0.54
C TYR A 408 -23.72 25.98 0.93
N ASP A 409 -24.68 26.12 0.01
CA ASP A 409 -26.04 25.60 0.21
C ASP A 409 -26.04 24.07 0.30
N GLU A 410 -25.28 23.40 -0.56
CA GLU A 410 -25.03 21.95 -0.49
C GLU A 410 -24.44 21.54 0.86
N PHE A 411 -23.44 22.28 1.35
CA PHE A 411 -22.82 22.00 2.65
C PHE A 411 -23.83 22.10 3.80
N SER A 412 -24.75 23.06 3.73
CA SER A 412 -25.84 23.22 4.71
C SER A 412 -26.80 22.03 4.67
N ALA A 413 -27.17 21.55 3.48
CA ALA A 413 -27.99 20.35 3.32
C ALA A 413 -27.25 19.08 3.81
N PHE A 414 -25.96 18.96 3.51
CA PHE A 414 -25.11 17.87 3.98
C PHE A 414 -25.11 17.77 5.52
N LYS A 415 -25.02 18.90 6.24
CA LYS A 415 -25.06 18.89 7.71
C LYS A 415 -26.36 18.27 8.27
N GLN A 416 -27.49 18.54 7.63
CA GLN A 416 -28.78 17.97 8.05
C GLN A 416 -28.81 16.45 7.81
N ILE A 417 -28.37 16.00 6.64
CA ILE A 417 -28.29 14.58 6.29
C ILE A 417 -27.36 13.84 7.23
N LEU A 418 -26.18 14.41 7.49
CA LEU A 418 -25.19 13.83 8.37
C LEU A 418 -25.75 13.61 9.78
N HIS A 419 -26.50 14.56 10.33
CA HIS A 419 -27.11 14.43 11.66
C HIS A 419 -28.02 13.20 11.78
N GLU A 420 -28.76 12.85 10.73
CA GLU A 420 -29.60 11.65 10.72
C GLU A 420 -28.77 10.38 10.53
N LEU A 421 -27.77 10.40 9.66
CA LEU A 421 -26.88 9.25 9.42
C LEU A 421 -26.06 8.90 10.67
N GLU A 422 -25.63 9.86 11.48
CA GLU A 422 -24.86 9.61 12.71
C GLU A 422 -25.63 8.84 13.80
N LYS A 423 -26.97 8.83 13.72
CA LYS A 423 -27.82 8.07 14.64
C LYS A 423 -27.84 6.57 14.34
N THR A 424 -27.42 6.18 13.13
CA THR A 424 -27.39 4.77 12.72
C THR A 424 -26.22 4.04 13.38
N GLU A 425 -26.47 2.81 13.86
CA GLU A 425 -25.45 2.02 14.58
C GLU A 425 -24.23 1.68 13.71
N ASP A 426 -24.44 1.49 12.40
CA ASP A 426 -23.40 1.10 11.44
C ASP A 426 -22.50 2.27 11.02
N TRP A 427 -22.93 3.53 11.19
CA TRP A 427 -22.16 4.70 10.78
C TRP A 427 -20.74 4.74 11.35
N LYS A 428 -20.58 4.42 12.64
CA LYS A 428 -19.28 4.49 13.32
C LYS A 428 -18.28 3.48 12.78
N ALA A 429 -18.76 2.32 12.32
CA ALA A 429 -17.92 1.25 11.79
C ALA A 429 -17.47 1.47 10.33
N LYS A 430 -18.17 2.34 9.57
CA LYS A 430 -17.85 2.62 8.17
C LYS A 430 -16.50 3.34 8.01
N SER A 431 -15.76 2.96 6.97
CA SER A 431 -14.59 3.71 6.52
C SER A 431 -14.98 5.06 5.92
N THR A 432 -14.03 5.98 5.82
CA THR A 432 -14.28 7.33 5.26
C THR A 432 -14.90 7.28 3.85
N PRO A 433 -14.41 6.47 2.89
CA PRO A 433 -15.08 6.35 1.59
C PRO A 433 -16.50 5.77 1.67
N LEU A 434 -16.76 4.83 2.59
CA LEU A 434 -18.10 4.24 2.75
C LEU A 434 -19.09 5.22 3.38
N LYS A 435 -18.63 6.07 4.30
CA LYS A 435 -19.43 7.17 4.85
C LYS A 435 -19.87 8.14 3.76
N TRP A 436 -18.95 8.56 2.90
CA TRP A 436 -19.28 9.44 1.78
C TRP A 436 -20.21 8.79 0.77
N LYS A 437 -20.01 7.50 0.47
CA LYS A 437 -20.97 6.71 -0.31
C LYS A 437 -22.37 6.79 0.32
N THR A 438 -22.52 6.50 1.61
CA THR A 438 -23.83 6.57 2.29
C THR A 438 -24.44 7.98 2.25
N VAL A 439 -23.63 9.04 2.35
CA VAL A 439 -24.10 10.43 2.19
C VAL A 439 -24.67 10.68 0.81
N PHE A 440 -23.97 10.29 -0.26
CA PHE A 440 -24.41 10.50 -1.64
C PHE A 440 -25.51 9.51 -2.08
N GLU A 441 -25.68 8.37 -1.42
CA GLU A 441 -26.85 7.51 -1.60
C GLU A 441 -28.11 8.09 -0.97
N ALA A 442 -27.95 8.96 0.05
CA ALA A 442 -29.08 9.59 0.74
C ALA A 442 -29.61 10.85 0.01
N THR A 443 -28.87 11.39 -0.96
CA THR A 443 -29.29 12.59 -1.71
C THR A 443 -28.56 12.73 -3.05
N ASP A 444 -29.27 13.27 -4.04
CA ASP A 444 -28.70 13.72 -5.31
C ASP A 444 -28.39 15.23 -5.33
N THR A 445 -28.65 15.95 -4.23
CA THR A 445 -28.58 17.42 -4.16
C THR A 445 -27.20 17.96 -3.80
N LEU A 446 -26.11 17.20 -3.95
CA LEU A 446 -24.75 17.58 -3.54
C LEU A 446 -23.69 17.50 -4.67
N PRO A 447 -23.96 18.00 -5.89
CA PRO A 447 -23.07 17.79 -7.04
C PRO A 447 -21.69 18.49 -6.94
N ASN A 448 -21.59 19.69 -6.34
CA ASN A 448 -20.31 20.37 -6.15
C ASN A 448 -19.47 19.67 -5.07
N MET A 449 -20.09 19.31 -3.94
CA MET A 449 -19.45 18.52 -2.89
C MET A 449 -18.96 17.17 -3.40
N LEU A 450 -19.79 16.46 -4.19
CA LEU A 450 -19.41 15.20 -4.83
C LEU A 450 -18.18 15.38 -5.72
N SER A 451 -18.13 16.46 -6.50
CA SER A 451 -16.98 16.74 -7.38
C SER A 451 -15.68 16.94 -6.59
N VAL A 452 -15.72 17.78 -5.54
CA VAL A 452 -14.55 18.03 -4.68
C VAL A 452 -14.11 16.76 -3.94
N LEU A 453 -15.05 16.01 -3.38
CA LEU A 453 -14.74 14.79 -2.63
C LEU A 453 -14.27 13.65 -3.52
N SER A 454 -14.82 13.53 -4.74
CA SER A 454 -14.33 12.56 -5.71
C SER A 454 -12.88 12.85 -6.07
N PHE A 455 -12.52 14.13 -6.25
CA PHE A 455 -11.13 14.53 -6.43
C PHE A 455 -10.26 14.17 -5.23
N VAL A 456 -10.62 14.59 -4.02
CA VAL A 456 -9.80 14.33 -2.82
C VAL A 456 -9.63 12.82 -2.55
N LEU A 457 -10.69 12.03 -2.72
CA LEU A 457 -10.66 10.58 -2.49
C LEU A 457 -9.94 9.82 -3.61
N SER A 458 -9.87 10.37 -4.82
CA SER A 458 -9.09 9.77 -5.91
C SER A 458 -7.59 9.75 -5.60
N ILE A 459 -7.08 10.68 -4.77
CA ILE A 459 -5.65 10.81 -4.45
C ILE A 459 -5.18 9.64 -3.58
N PRO A 460 -4.21 8.82 -4.04
CA PRO A 460 -3.71 7.70 -3.28
C PRO A 460 -2.91 8.16 -2.08
N ALA A 461 -3.29 7.61 -0.94
CA ALA A 461 -2.56 7.72 0.31
C ALA A 461 -1.33 6.79 0.35
N THR A 462 -1.32 5.74 -0.47
CA THR A 462 -0.41 4.60 -0.34
C THR A 462 -0.18 3.96 -1.70
N THR A 463 0.99 3.36 -1.92
CA THR A 463 1.26 2.47 -3.06
C THR A 463 0.80 1.02 -2.80
N GLY A 464 0.00 0.78 -1.76
CA GLY A 464 -0.39 -0.56 -1.31
C GLY A 464 -1.23 -1.33 -2.33
N TYR A 465 -1.94 -0.66 -3.25
CA TYR A 465 -2.61 -1.34 -4.36
C TYR A 465 -1.58 -1.84 -5.39
N PHE A 466 -0.59 -1.03 -5.75
CA PHE A 466 0.51 -1.48 -6.59
C PHE A 466 1.28 -2.67 -5.99
N GLU A 467 1.61 -2.64 -4.70
CA GLU A 467 2.25 -3.78 -4.01
C GLU A 467 1.38 -5.05 -4.12
N ARG A 468 0.05 -4.91 -4.06
CA ARG A 468 -0.89 -6.02 -4.27
C ARG A 468 -0.85 -6.54 -5.70
N ILE A 469 -0.81 -5.67 -6.71
CA ILE A 469 -0.65 -6.07 -8.12
C ILE A 469 0.65 -6.86 -8.29
N SER A 470 1.76 -6.34 -7.77
CA SER A 470 3.05 -7.02 -7.83
C SER A 470 3.01 -8.40 -7.14
N SER A 471 2.35 -8.53 -6.00
CA SER A 471 2.15 -9.82 -5.34
C SER A 471 1.30 -10.78 -6.17
N HIS A 472 0.19 -10.33 -6.76
CA HIS A 472 -0.65 -11.14 -7.64
C HIS A 472 0.12 -11.57 -8.89
N MET A 473 0.94 -10.68 -9.45
CA MET A 473 1.80 -10.99 -10.59
C MET A 473 2.78 -12.11 -10.25
N GLN A 474 3.47 -12.06 -9.12
CA GLN A 474 4.40 -13.14 -8.72
C GLN A 474 3.68 -14.47 -8.48
N ASN A 475 2.51 -14.43 -7.84
CA ASN A 475 1.70 -15.63 -7.60
C ASN A 475 1.19 -16.24 -8.91
N LYS A 476 0.77 -15.42 -9.88
CA LYS A 476 0.26 -15.88 -11.17
C LYS A 476 1.38 -16.32 -12.10
N TRP A 477 2.52 -15.63 -12.06
CA TRP A 477 3.66 -15.86 -12.94
C TRP A 477 4.73 -16.69 -12.26
N ASN A 478 4.39 -17.93 -11.89
CA ASN A 478 5.31 -18.86 -11.26
C ASN A 478 5.63 -20.06 -12.18
N ASP A 479 6.69 -20.80 -11.86
CA ASP A 479 7.21 -21.89 -12.70
C ASP A 479 6.26 -23.10 -12.77
N ASN A 480 5.37 -23.25 -11.78
CA ASN A 480 4.40 -24.34 -11.71
C ASN A 480 3.17 -24.12 -12.61
N ARG A 481 2.97 -22.91 -13.16
CA ARG A 481 1.79 -22.53 -13.97
C ARG A 481 2.04 -22.50 -15.49
N ASN A 482 2.81 -23.45 -16.01
CA ASN A 482 3.06 -23.66 -17.46
C ASN A 482 3.73 -22.50 -18.23
N ARG A 483 4.57 -21.68 -17.58
CA ARG A 483 5.31 -20.58 -18.25
C ARG A 483 4.40 -19.67 -19.11
N CYS A 484 3.41 -19.04 -18.46
CA CYS A 484 2.51 -18.08 -19.12
C CYS A 484 3.29 -16.96 -19.85
N SER A 485 2.76 -16.53 -21.00
CA SER A 485 3.24 -15.33 -21.70
C SER A 485 2.88 -14.04 -20.94
N THR A 486 3.56 -12.94 -21.25
CA THR A 486 3.24 -11.62 -20.65
C THR A 486 1.79 -11.23 -20.91
N GLU A 487 1.29 -11.45 -22.13
CA GLU A 487 -0.07 -11.09 -22.51
C GLU A 487 -1.12 -11.88 -21.74
N LEU A 488 -0.86 -13.18 -21.50
CA LEU A 488 -1.75 -13.99 -20.68
C LEU A 488 -1.74 -13.50 -19.22
N ILE A 489 -0.56 -13.19 -18.66
CA ILE A 489 -0.45 -12.64 -17.30
C ILE A 489 -1.14 -11.29 -17.17
N LYS A 490 -0.97 -10.38 -18.15
CA LYS A 490 -1.72 -9.12 -18.24
C LYS A 490 -3.20 -9.38 -18.15
N SER A 491 -3.72 -10.28 -18.99
CA SER A 491 -5.14 -10.60 -19.05
C SER A 491 -5.66 -11.23 -17.75
N GLU A 492 -4.91 -12.15 -17.14
CA GLU A 492 -5.28 -12.72 -15.84
C GLU A 492 -5.33 -11.68 -14.70
N LEU A 493 -4.37 -10.75 -14.69
CA LEU A 493 -4.35 -9.66 -13.72
C LEU A 493 -5.52 -8.71 -13.93
N LEU A 494 -5.81 -8.30 -15.17
CA LEU A 494 -6.98 -7.47 -15.49
C LEU A 494 -8.28 -8.13 -15.03
N VAL A 495 -8.44 -9.44 -15.27
CA VAL A 495 -9.62 -10.20 -14.85
C VAL A 495 -9.74 -10.25 -13.32
N SER A 496 -8.72 -10.77 -12.62
CA SER A 496 -8.77 -10.97 -11.16
C SER A 496 -8.81 -9.69 -10.33
N LEU A 497 -8.21 -8.59 -10.83
CA LEU A 497 -8.15 -7.33 -10.09
C LEU A 497 -9.37 -6.43 -10.32
N ASN A 498 -10.10 -6.63 -11.43
CA ASN A 498 -11.24 -5.79 -11.79
C ASN A 498 -12.59 -6.48 -11.56
N PHE A 499 -12.70 -7.80 -11.80
CA PHE A 499 -13.87 -8.58 -11.38
C PHE A 499 -13.66 -9.04 -9.94
N VAL A 500 -14.17 -8.26 -8.98
CA VAL A 500 -14.11 -8.61 -7.56
C VAL A 500 -15.38 -9.39 -7.18
N LEU A 501 -15.56 -10.57 -7.77
CA LEU A 501 -16.75 -11.41 -7.62
C LEU A 501 -16.37 -12.84 -7.23
N SER A 502 -17.21 -13.51 -6.44
CA SER A 502 -17.09 -14.96 -6.31
C SER A 502 -17.35 -15.64 -7.66
N CYS A 503 -16.84 -16.87 -7.87
CA CYS A 503 -17.09 -17.59 -9.12
C CYS A 503 -18.60 -17.80 -9.38
N ALA A 504 -19.40 -17.98 -8.32
CA ALA A 504 -20.85 -18.13 -8.41
C ALA A 504 -21.55 -16.81 -8.80
N ASP A 505 -21.14 -15.70 -8.18
CA ASP A 505 -21.67 -14.37 -8.52
C ASP A 505 -21.27 -13.96 -9.93
N PHE A 506 -20.04 -14.27 -10.34
CA PHE A 506 -19.56 -14.06 -11.71
C PHE A 506 -20.43 -14.84 -12.71
N HIS A 507 -20.68 -16.13 -12.47
CA HIS A 507 -21.58 -16.91 -13.33
C HIS A 507 -22.98 -16.29 -13.41
N THR A 508 -23.52 -15.81 -12.27
CA THR A 508 -24.82 -15.13 -12.23
C THR A 508 -24.82 -13.81 -13.01
N MET A 509 -23.72 -13.04 -12.95
CA MET A 509 -23.53 -11.82 -13.76
C MET A 509 -23.51 -12.16 -15.25
N VAL A 510 -22.73 -13.17 -15.65
CA VAL A 510 -22.62 -13.60 -17.06
C VAL A 510 -23.98 -14.02 -17.63
N LEU A 511 -24.80 -14.74 -16.87
CA LEU A 511 -26.15 -15.12 -17.31
C LEU A 511 -27.07 -13.93 -17.62
N LYS A 512 -26.81 -12.76 -17.02
CA LYS A 512 -27.59 -11.53 -17.22
C LYS A 512 -26.99 -10.64 -18.31
N ASP A 513 -25.73 -10.83 -18.68
CA ASP A 513 -25.01 -10.01 -19.64
C ASP A 513 -25.07 -10.61 -21.05
N ARG A 514 -26.12 -10.25 -21.80
CA ARG A 514 -26.33 -10.71 -23.18
C ARG A 514 -25.23 -10.30 -24.16
N ALA A 515 -24.42 -9.28 -23.84
CA ALA A 515 -23.32 -8.86 -24.72
C ALA A 515 -22.08 -9.74 -24.50
N LEU A 516 -21.97 -10.38 -23.34
CA LEU A 516 -20.87 -11.29 -23.01
C LEU A 516 -21.12 -12.74 -23.48
N LEU A 517 -22.39 -13.15 -23.54
CA LEU A 517 -22.87 -14.43 -24.06
C LEU A 517 -22.98 -14.42 -25.58
#